data_AF-A0A3N6P9J2-F1
#
_entry.id   AF-A0A3N6P9J2-F1
#
_cell.length_a   1.000
_cell.length_b   1.000
_cell.length_c   1.000
_cell.angle_alpha   90.00
_cell.angle_beta   90.00
_cell.angle_gamma   90.00
#
_symmetry.space_group_name_H-M   'P 1'
#
loop_
_entity.id
_entity.type
_entity.pdbx_description
1 polymer ?
#
loop_
_entity_poly.entity_id
_entity_poly.type
_entity_poly.pdbx_seq_one_letter_code
_entity_poly.pdbx_strand_id
1 'polypeptide(L)' 'MTFQWTSAIVRIRQPNKNVVGAGFLVSNRHIITCAHVVNAALGKQLNTLDLPDRAIYLDVPLVASGNILKARVVRWKAVK' A
#
# COMPACT_ATOMS: atom_id res chain seq x y z
N MET A 1 -27.10 -7.17 2.17
CA MET A 1 -26.21 -6.21 2.89
C MET A 1 -25.06 -5.86 1.96
N THR A 2 -24.97 -4.61 1.52
CA THR A 2 -24.12 -4.16 0.40
C THR A 2 -22.66 -3.97 0.84
N PHE A 3 -21.79 -4.90 0.47
CA PHE A 3 -20.33 -4.80 0.67
C PHE A 3 -19.67 -3.81 -0.32
N GLN A 4 -20.15 -2.58 -0.40
CA GLN A 4 -19.74 -1.64 -1.46
C GLN A 4 -18.25 -1.24 -1.38
N TRP A 5 -17.62 -1.41 -0.22
CA TRP A 5 -16.24 -0.95 0.04
C TRP A 5 -15.18 -2.04 -0.06
N THR A 6 -15.57 -3.31 -0.20
CA THR A 6 -14.58 -4.42 -0.19
C THR A 6 -13.67 -4.35 -1.41
N SER A 7 -14.18 -3.88 -2.56
CA SER A 7 -13.40 -3.59 -3.77
C SER A 7 -12.32 -2.53 -3.59
N ALA A 8 -12.38 -1.71 -2.52
CA ALA A 8 -11.37 -0.69 -2.22
C ALA A 8 -10.22 -1.21 -1.36
N ILE A 9 -10.24 -2.47 -0.90
CA ILE A 9 -9.17 -3.07 -0.11
C ILE A 9 -7.96 -3.35 -1.01
N VAL A 10 -6.80 -2.86 -0.58
CA VAL A 10 -5.51 -3.06 -1.25
C VAL A 10 -4.59 -3.87 -0.35
N ARG A 11 -3.84 -4.81 -0.92
CA ARG A 11 -2.73 -5.50 -0.24
C ARG A 11 -1.41 -4.88 -0.66
N ILE A 12 -0.58 -4.48 0.30
CA ILE A 12 0.75 -3.92 0.05
C ILE A 12 1.78 -5.03 0.24
N ARG A 13 2.76 -5.09 -0.65
CA ARG A 13 3.71 -6.19 -0.76
C ARG A 13 5.16 -5.76 -0.82
N GLN A 14 6.02 -6.66 -0.36
CA GLN A 14 7.43 -6.67 -0.67
C GLN A 14 7.69 -7.22 -2.10
N PRO A 15 8.88 -6.97 -2.68
CA PRO A 15 9.25 -7.50 -4.00
C PRO A 15 9.18 -9.03 -4.10
N ASN A 16 9.39 -9.75 -3.00
CA ASN A 16 9.27 -11.21 -2.90
C ASN A 16 7.81 -11.72 -2.80
N LYS A 17 6.82 -10.86 -3.08
CA LYS A 17 5.38 -11.11 -3.05
C LYS A 17 4.76 -11.32 -1.66
N ASN A 18 5.50 -11.19 -0.56
CA ASN A 18 4.90 -11.23 0.78
C ASN A 18 4.03 -10.00 1.04
N VAL A 19 2.83 -10.21 1.59
CA VAL A 19 1.95 -9.12 2.03
C VAL A 19 2.45 -8.60 3.37
N VAL A 20 2.67 -7.29 3.46
CA VAL A 20 3.17 -6.62 4.68
C VAL A 20 2.15 -5.69 5.33
N GLY A 21 1.02 -5.46 4.66
CA GLY A 21 -0.06 -4.66 5.22
C GLY A 21 -1.14 -4.37 4.20
N ALA A 22 -2.07 -3.50 4.59
CA ALA A 22 -3.22 -3.14 3.79
C ALA A 22 -3.26 -1.63 3.50
N GLY A 23 -4.03 -1.28 2.48
CA GLY A 23 -4.39 0.10 2.16
C GLY A 23 -5.83 0.18 1.68
N PHE A 24 -6.29 1.41 1.46
CA PHE A 24 -7.63 1.69 0.99
C PHE A 24 -7.61 2.63 -0.21
N LEU A 25 -8.32 2.26 -1.27
CA LEU A 25 -8.48 3.08 -2.47
C LEU A 25 -9.41 4.27 -2.16
N VAL A 26 -8.88 5.49 -2.13
CA VAL A 26 -9.63 6.73 -1.84
C VAL A 26 -10.02 7.50 -3.10
N SER A 27 -9.50 7.09 -4.26
CA SER A 27 -9.92 7.53 -5.60
C SER A 27 -9.39 6.53 -6.63
N ASN A 28 -9.73 6.69 -7.90
CA ASN A 28 -9.29 5.79 -8.98
C ASN A 28 -7.76 5.53 -9.06
N ARG A 29 -6.93 6.42 -8.50
CA ARG A 29 -5.45 6.32 -8.57
C ARG A 29 -4.73 6.58 -7.25
N HIS A 30 -5.46 6.79 -6.14
CA HIS A 30 -4.84 7.11 -4.86
C HIS A 30 -5.24 6.11 -3.78
N ILE A 31 -4.24 5.70 -3.01
CA ILE A 31 -4.37 4.75 -1.92
C ILE A 31 -3.86 5.43 -0.66
N ILE A 32 -4.57 5.25 0.45
CA ILE A 32 -4.09 5.64 1.77
C ILE A 32 -3.66 4.38 2.55
N THR A 33 -2.57 4.50 3.29
CA THR A 33 -2.04 3.47 4.17
C THR A 33 -1.20 4.12 5.27
N CYS A 34 -0.77 3.31 6.24
CA CYS A 34 0.13 3.75 7.30
C CYS A 34 1.57 3.85 6.79
N ALA A 35 2.31 4.85 7.27
CA ALA A 35 3.72 5.05 6.96
C ALA A 35 4.57 3.79 7.24
N HIS A 36 4.30 3.09 8.34
CA HIS A 36 5.02 1.86 8.68
C HIS A 36 4.84 0.74 7.65
N VAL A 37 3.69 0.67 6.97
CA VAL A 37 3.43 -0.36 5.94
C VAL A 37 4.30 -0.09 4.71
N VAL A 38 4.45 1.18 4.34
CA VAL A 38 5.35 1.59 3.26
C VAL A 38 6.80 1.26 3.63
N ASN A 39 7.21 1.55 4.87
CA ASN A 39 8.55 1.20 5.35
C ASN A 39 8.80 -0.32 5.31
N ALA A 40 7.84 -1.12 5.77
CA ALA A 40 7.91 -2.59 5.70
C ALA A 40 8.01 -3.12 4.26
N ALA A 41 7.26 -2.52 3.33
CA ALA A 41 7.29 -2.87 1.90
C ALA A 41 8.65 -2.58 1.25
N LEU A 42 9.35 -1.57 1.76
CA LEU A 42 10.69 -1.17 1.29
C LEU A 42 11.84 -1.84 2.04
N GLY A 43 11.54 -2.67 3.04
CA GLY A 43 12.55 -3.30 3.91
C GLY A 43 13.28 -2.31 4.82
N LYS A 44 12.65 -1.17 5.15
CA LYS A 44 13.19 -0.15 6.07
C LYS A 44 12.69 -0.40 7.49
N GLN A 45 13.32 0.25 8.48
CA GLN A 45 12.80 0.27 9.85
C GLN A 45 11.40 0.91 9.88
N LEU A 46 10.47 0.35 10.67
CA LEU A 46 9.05 0.72 10.63
C LEU A 46 8.79 2.20 10.97
N ASN A 47 9.61 2.78 11.83
CA ASN A 47 9.54 4.17 12.32
C ASN A 47 10.41 5.15 11.51
N THR A 48 10.95 4.74 10.36
CA THR A 48 11.71 5.64 9.48
C THR A 48 10.81 6.81 9.06
N LEU A 49 11.31 8.04 9.26
CA LEU A 49 10.59 9.27 8.95
C LEU A 49 10.90 9.79 7.53
N ASP A 50 12.00 9.35 6.94
CA ASP A 50 12.45 9.78 5.61
C ASP A 50 11.41 9.49 4.54
N LEU A 51 11.29 10.42 3.58
CA LEU A 51 10.41 10.26 2.45
C LEU A 51 10.81 9.00 1.64
N PRO A 52 9.86 8.09 1.36
CA PRO A 52 10.10 6.95 0.49
C PRO A 52 10.51 7.38 -0.92
N ASP A 53 11.65 6.86 -1.37
CA ASP A 53 12.30 7.15 -2.65
C ASP A 53 12.01 6.09 -3.72
N ARG A 54 11.57 4.90 -3.29
CA ARG A 54 11.31 3.74 -4.15
C ARG A 54 9.83 3.44 -4.28
N ALA A 55 9.46 2.81 -5.40
CA ALA A 55 8.11 2.31 -5.60
C ALA A 55 7.84 1.08 -4.72
N ILE A 56 6.59 0.95 -4.28
CA ILE A 56 6.07 -0.23 -3.58
C ILE A 56 5.19 -1.07 -4.51
N TYR A 57 4.99 -2.34 -4.15
CA TYR A 57 4.14 -3.27 -4.88
C TYR A 57 2.81 -3.43 -4.15
N LEU A 58 1.73 -3.57 -4.91
CA LEU A 58 0.39 -3.79 -4.36
C LEU A 58 -0.52 -4.55 -5.32
N ASP A 59 -1.63 -5.06 -4.81
CA ASP A 59 -2.73 -5.59 -5.62
C ASP A 59 -4.09 -5.28 -4.99
N VAL A 60 -5.14 -5.35 -5.81
CA VAL A 60 -6.54 -5.14 -5.42
C VAL A 60 -7.26 -6.49 -5.54
N PRO A 61 -7.23 -7.35 -4.51
CA PRO A 61 -7.60 -8.76 -4.64
C PRO A 61 -9.03 -9.00 -5.12
N LEU A 62 -9.94 -8.08 -4.80
CA LEU A 62 -11.37 -8.22 -5.10
C LEU A 62 -11.79 -7.57 -6.42
N VAL A 63 -10.86 -6.90 -7.11
CA VAL A 63 -11.11 -6.25 -8.41
C VAL A 63 -10.25 -6.89 -9.51
N ALA A 64 -8.97 -7.13 -9.23
CA ALA A 64 -7.99 -7.60 -10.19
C ALA A 64 -6.99 -8.53 -9.51
N SER A 65 -7.48 -9.67 -9.01
CA SER A 65 -6.65 -10.67 -8.34
C SER A 65 -5.49 -11.12 -9.24
N GLY A 66 -4.28 -11.21 -8.66
CA GLY A 66 -3.06 -11.60 -9.39
C GLY A 66 -2.36 -10.47 -10.13
N ASN A 67 -3.00 -9.33 -10.36
CA ASN A 67 -2.37 -8.17 -11.00
C ASN A 67 -1.59 -7.35 -9.98
N ILE A 68 -0.26 -7.42 -10.07
CA ILE A 68 0.63 -6.62 -9.23
C ILE A 68 0.86 -5.26 -9.89
N LEU A 69 0.58 -4.20 -9.14
CA LEU A 69 0.79 -2.81 -9.52
C LEU A 69 1.98 -2.22 -8.76
N LYS A 70 2.63 -1.24 -9.39
CA LYS A 70 3.63 -0.39 -8.74
C LYS A 70 3.01 0.96 -8.37
N ALA A 71 3.31 1.45 -7.18
CA ALA A 71 2.89 2.78 -6.74
C ALA A 71 4.05 3.53 -6.08
N ARG A 72 4.01 4.86 -6.12
CA ARG A 72 4.96 5.73 -5.43
C ARG A 72 4.22 6.57 -4.40
N VAL A 73 4.90 6.91 -3.30
CA VAL A 73 4.38 7.85 -2.32
C VAL A 73 4.35 9.25 -2.94
N VAL A 74 3.14 9.81 -3.06
CA VAL A 74 2.91 11.18 -3.55
C VAL A 74 2.70 12.18 -2.41
N ARG A 75 2.31 11.69 -1.23
CA ARG A 75 2.14 12.50 -0.02
C ARG A 75 2.58 11.68 1.20
N TRP A 76 3.42 12.27 2.05
CA TRP A 76 3.99 11.59 3.21
C TRP A 76 3.68 12.36 4.49
N LYS A 77 3.17 11.62 5.48
CA LYS A 77 2.94 12.12 6.85
C LYS A 77 3.23 10.97 7.80
N ALA A 78 4.50 10.78 8.14
CA ALA A 78 4.87 9.89 9.22
C ALA A 78 4.55 10.57 10.56
N VAL A 79 3.89 9.83 11.45
CA VAL A 79 3.66 10.24 12.84
C VAL A 79 4.55 9.37 13.73
N LYS A 80 5.14 9.98 14.75
CA LYS A 80 5.86 9.26 15.81
C LYS A 80 4.88 8.56 16.74
#